data_AF-A0A7J7FCD6-F1
#
_entry.id   AF-A0A7J7FCD6-F1
#
_cell.length_a   1.000
_cell.length_b   1.000
_cell.length_c   1.000
_cell.angle_alpha   90.00
_cell.angle_beta   90.00
_cell.angle_gamma   90.00
#
_symmetry.space_group_name_H-M   'P 1'
#
loop_
_entity.id
_entity.type
_entity.pdbx_description
1 polymer ?
#
loop_
_entity_poly.entity_id
_entity_poly.type
_entity_poly.pdbx_seq_one_letter_code
_entity_poly.pdbx_strand_id
1 'polypeptide(L)'
;MTFTFSQSQQITPQLALQVLLQFDKAINSALAQRVRNRVNFRGSLNTYRFCDNVWTFVLNDVEFREVTELIKVDKVKIVACDGK
;
A
#
# COMPACT_ATOMS: atom_id res chain seq x y z
N MET A 1 8.64 9.26 -10.25
CA MET A 1 10.06 9.36 -10.65
C MET A 1 10.37 8.46 -11.85
N THR A 2 10.08 7.16 -11.83
CA THR A 2 10.31 6.28 -13.02
C THR A 2 9.47 6.68 -14.25
N PHE A 3 8.22 7.09 -14.04
CA PHE A 3 7.33 7.54 -15.14
C PHE A 3 7.79 8.84 -15.83
N THR A 4 8.42 9.76 -15.09
CA THR A 4 8.91 11.03 -15.66
C THR A 4 10.13 10.83 -16.55
N PHE A 5 11.01 9.87 -16.21
CA PHE A 5 12.18 9.52 -17.02
C PHE A 5 11.84 8.80 -18.33
N SER A 6 10.74 8.05 -18.34
CA SER A 6 10.22 7.43 -19.57
C SER A 6 9.66 8.49 -20.53
N GLN A 7 8.94 9.49 -20.01
CA GLN A 7 8.41 10.60 -20.82
C GLN A 7 9.50 11.52 -21.39
N SER A 8 10.60 11.72 -20.66
CA SER A 8 11.77 12.47 -21.14
C SER A 8 12.69 11.66 -22.07
N GLN A 9 12.31 10.44 -22.46
CA GLN A 9 13.11 9.50 -23.25
C GLN A 9 14.51 9.18 -22.65
N GLN A 10 14.70 9.44 -21.36
CA GLN A 10 15.96 9.16 -20.67
C GLN A 10 16.14 7.67 -20.36
N ILE A 11 15.05 6.91 -20.31
CA ILE A 11 15.06 5.44 -20.16
C ILE A 11 14.03 4.80 -21.09
N THR A 12 14.30 3.57 -21.54
CA THR A 12 13.33 2.82 -22.33
C THR A 12 12.18 2.32 -21.44
N PRO A 13 10.97 2.11 -22.01
CA PRO A 13 9.85 1.54 -21.26
C PRO A 13 10.18 0.17 -20.65
N GLN A 14 10.97 -0.64 -21.36
CA GLN A 14 11.41 -1.95 -20.88
C GLN A 14 12.31 -1.83 -19.64
N LEU A 15 13.23 -0.87 -19.63
CA LEU A 15 14.08 -0.62 -18.46
C LEU A 15 13.25 -0.10 -17.29
N ALA A 16 12.29 0.80 -17.54
CA ALA A 16 11.37 1.27 -16.50
C ALA A 16 10.60 0.12 -15.84
N LEU A 17 10.13 -0.85 -16.62
CA LEU A 17 9.47 -2.05 -16.10
C LEU A 17 10.41 -2.90 -15.24
N GLN A 18 11.66 -3.10 -15.67
CA GLN A 18 12.66 -3.84 -14.86
C GLN A 18 12.94 -3.16 -13.53
N VAL A 19 13.00 -1.82 -13.51
CA VAL A 19 13.15 -1.05 -12.27
C VAL A 19 11.96 -1.25 -11.34
N LEU A 20 10.73 -1.25 -11.87
CA LEU A 20 9.53 -1.50 -11.06
C LEU A 20 9.52 -2.93 -10.48
N LEU A 21 9.88 -3.94 -11.27
CA LEU A 21 10.01 -5.31 -10.78
C LEU A 21 11.06 -5.45 -9.68
N GLN A 22 12.17 -4.71 -9.78
CA GLN A 22 13.19 -4.71 -8.75
C GLN A 22 12.73 -3.95 -7.49
N PHE A 23 11.96 -2.87 -7.66
CA PHE A 23 11.35 -2.15 -6.56
C PHE A 23 10.38 -3.04 -5.77
N ASP A 24 9.52 -3.80 -6.45
CA ASP A 24 8.57 -4.71 -5.80
C ASP A 24 9.28 -5.73 -4.91
N LYS A 25 10.40 -6.31 -5.38
CA LYS A 25 11.22 -7.21 -4.56
C LYS A 25 11.82 -6.50 -3.36
N ALA A 26 12.37 -5.31 -3.57
CA ALA A 26 13.07 -4.55 -2.54
C ALA A 26 12.11 -4.10 -1.42
N ILE A 27 10.91 -3.60 -1.77
CA ILE A 27 9.95 -3.11 -0.78
C ILE A 27 9.35 -4.26 0.03
N ASN A 28 9.00 -5.38 -0.61
CA ASN A 28 8.48 -6.56 0.10
C ASN A 28 9.50 -7.10 1.11
N SER A 29 10.77 -7.19 0.71
CA SER A 29 11.86 -7.59 1.61
C SER A 29 12.06 -6.60 2.76
N ALA A 30 12.08 -5.30 2.47
CA ALA A 30 12.26 -4.26 3.48
C ALA A 30 11.12 -4.23 4.50
N LEU A 31 9.86 -4.34 4.05
CA LEU A 31 8.70 -4.40 4.93
C LEU A 31 8.76 -5.62 5.84
N ALA A 32 9.03 -6.82 5.30
CA ALA A 32 9.08 -8.06 6.08
C ALA A 32 10.22 -8.09 7.11
N GLN A 33 11.38 -7.53 6.77
CA GLN A 33 12.58 -7.66 7.61
C GLN A 33 12.76 -6.49 8.59
N ARG A 34 12.38 -5.27 8.20
CA ARG A 34 12.74 -4.05 8.92
C ARG A 34 11.59 -3.44 9.70
N VAL A 35 10.34 -3.67 9.30
CA VAL A 35 9.15 -3.09 9.93
C VAL A 35 8.66 -4.03 11.03
N ARG A 36 8.53 -3.48 12.25
CA ARG A 36 8.15 -4.24 13.46
C ARG A 36 7.02 -3.58 14.25
N ASN A 37 6.70 -2.34 13.94
CA ASN A 37 5.66 -1.58 14.62
C ASN A 37 4.27 -2.16 14.29
N ARG A 38 3.35 -2.00 15.25
CA ARG A 38 1.97 -2.46 15.14
C ARG A 38 1.03 -1.28 15.27
N VAL A 39 0.13 -1.17 14.31
CA VAL A 39 -0.94 -0.17 14.28
C VAL A 39 -2.27 -0.89 14.54
N ASN A 40 -3.13 -0.29 15.35
CA ASN A 40 -4.52 -0.71 15.50
C ASN A 40 -5.44 0.34 14.86
N PHE A 41 -6.59 -0.07 14.34
CA PHE A 41 -7.56 0.88 13.78
C PHE A 41 -9.00 0.49 14.11
N ARG A 42 -9.89 1.49 14.16
CA ARG A 42 -11.34 1.33 14.31
C ARG A 42 -12.04 2.32 13.39
N GLY A 43 -13.15 1.91 12.78
CA GLY A 43 -13.99 2.77 11.95
C GLY A 43 -15.26 2.04 11.53
N SER A 44 -16.13 2.75 10.82
CA SER A 44 -17.39 2.22 10.30
C SER A 44 -17.20 1.66 8.90
N LEU A 45 -17.47 0.36 8.70
CA LEU A 45 -17.37 -0.24 7.37
C LEU A 45 -18.46 0.32 6.46
N ASN A 46 -18.06 0.85 5.29
CA ASN A 46 -18.96 1.38 4.28
C ASN A 46 -19.26 0.35 3.19
N THR A 47 -18.21 -0.17 2.55
CA THR A 47 -18.33 -1.24 1.54
C THR A 47 -17.12 -2.17 1.61
N TYR A 48 -17.31 -3.42 1.19
CA TYR A 48 -16.24 -4.40 1.03
C TYR A 48 -16.38 -5.16 -0.29
N ARG A 49 -15.27 -5.67 -0.82
CA ARG A 49 -15.21 -6.55 -1.99
C ARG A 49 -14.07 -7.54 -1.82
N PHE A 50 -14.32 -8.79 -2.21
CA PHE A 50 -13.29 -9.80 -2.38
C PHE A 50 -13.33 -10.30 -3.82
N CYS A 51 -12.22 -10.19 -4.55
CA CYS A 51 -12.06 -10.68 -5.93
C CYS A 51 -10.58 -10.97 -6.17
N ASP A 52 -10.27 -12.04 -6.90
CA ASP A 52 -8.89 -12.40 -7.29
C ASP A 52 -7.90 -12.49 -6.10
N ASN A 53 -8.36 -13.02 -4.96
CA ASN A 53 -7.59 -13.09 -3.71
C ASN A 53 -7.16 -11.72 -3.15
N VAL A 54 -7.83 -10.65 -3.56
CA VAL A 54 -7.62 -9.29 -3.05
C VAL A 54 -8.88 -8.81 -2.34
N TRP A 55 -8.70 -8.44 -1.07
CA TRP A 55 -9.72 -7.73 -0.30
C TRP A 55 -9.61 -6.23 -0.55
N THR A 56 -10.76 -5.57 -0.72
CA THR A 56 -10.89 -4.12 -0.75
C THR A 56 -11.97 -3.68 0.22
N PHE A 57 -11.61 -2.87 1.20
CA PHE A 57 -12.52 -2.26 2.16
C PHE A 57 -12.53 -0.74 1.99
N VAL A 58 -13.70 -0.13 2.19
CA VAL A 58 -13.83 1.32 2.37
C VAL A 58 -14.48 1.52 3.72
N LEU A 59 -13.84 2.31 4.58
CA LEU A 59 -14.34 2.64 5.92
C LEU A 59 -14.52 4.16 6.03
N ASN A 60 -15.48 4.59 6.83
CA ASN A 60 -15.68 5.98 7.22
C ASN A 60 -15.30 6.17 8.70
N ASP A 61 -14.99 7.40 9.10
CA ASP A 61 -14.70 7.82 10.48
C ASP A 61 -13.66 6.94 11.16
N VAL A 62 -12.49 6.80 10.52
CA VAL A 62 -11.44 5.88 10.96
C VAL A 62 -10.45 6.55 11.89
N GLU A 63 -10.14 5.88 12.99
CA GLU A 63 -9.05 6.22 13.90
C GLU A 63 -7.96 5.15 13.80
N PHE A 64 -6.77 5.54 13.37
CA PHE A 64 -5.54 4.75 13.47
C PHE A 64 -4.80 5.11 14.76
N ARG A 65 -4.32 4.11 15.49
CA ARG A 65 -3.58 4.27 16.74
C ARG A 65 -2.28 3.47 16.70
N GLU A 66 -1.18 4.16 16.94
CA GLU A 66 0.15 3.60 17.10
C GLU A 66 0.75 4.15 18.39
N VAL A 67 1.01 3.30 19.41
CA VAL A 67 1.55 3.65 20.74
C VAL A 67 1.09 5.01 21.32
N THR A 68 1.70 6.12 20.88
CA THR A 68 1.39 7.51 21.31
C THR A 68 0.65 8.37 20.28
N GLU A 69 0.60 7.96 19.01
CA GLU A 69 0.00 8.70 17.91
C GLU A 69 -1.42 8.22 17.59
N LEU A 70 -2.30 9.18 17.32
CA LEU A 70 -3.67 8.95 16.89
C LEU A 70 -3.94 9.79 15.64
N ILE A 71 -4.34 9.11 14.57
CA ILE A 71 -4.65 9.74 13.27
C ILE A 71 -6.12 9.49 12.97
N LYS A 72 -6.88 10.56 12.71
CA LYS A 72 -8.29 10.47 12.31
C LYS A 72 -8.44 10.80 10.83
N VAL A 73 -9.26 10.03 10.14
CA VAL A 73 -9.54 10.22 8.71
C VAL A 73 -11.02 9.93 8.44
N ASP A 74 -11.68 10.83 7.73
CA ASP A 74 -13.11 10.71 7.40
C ASP A 74 -13.41 9.48 6.55
N LYS A 75 -12.50 9.09 5.65
CA LYS A 75 -12.66 7.95 4.76
C LYS A 75 -11.32 7.34 4.36
N VAL A 76 -11.21 6.00 4.44
CA VAL A 76 -10.02 5.25 4.00
C VAL A 76 -10.41 4.07 3.11
N LYS A 77 -9.54 3.76 2.13
CA LYS A 77 -9.62 2.55 1.32
C LYS A 77 -8.45 1.63 1.68
N ILE A 78 -8.75 0.41 2.12
CA ILE A 78 -7.76 -0.63 2.43
C ILE A 78 -7.80 -1.67 1.31
N VAL A 79 -6.66 -1.94 0.68
CA VAL A 79 -6.48 -3.02 -0.31
C VAL A 79 -5.47 -4.00 0.27
N ALA A 80 -5.86 -5.26 0.40
CA ALA A 80 -5.03 -6.31 0.98
C ALA A 80 -4.99 -7.54 0.07
N CYS A 81 -3.79 -7.90 -0.38
CA CYS A 81 -3.53 -9.16 -1.05
C CYS A 81 -3.32 -10.27 -0.01
N ASP A 82 -3.61 -11.53 -0.36
CA ASP A 82 -3.21 -12.67 0.46
C ASP A 82 -1.68 -12.70 0.61
N GLY A 83 -1.21 -12.89 1.84
CA GLY A 83 0.21 -12.86 2.23
C GLY A 83 0.82 -14.24 2.49
N LYS A 84 0.12 -15.31 2.09
CA LYS A 84 0.67 -16.69 2.10
C LYS A 84 1.88 -16.84 1.20
#